data_AF-A0A1G4B1S7-F1
#
_entry.id   AF-A0A1G4B1S7-F1
#
_cell.length_a   1.000
_cell.length_b   1.000
_cell.length_c   1.000
_cell.angle_alpha   90.00
_cell.angle_beta   90.00
_cell.angle_gamma   90.00
#
_symmetry.space_group_name_H-M   'P 1'
#
loop_
_entity.id
_entity.type
_entity.pdbx_description
1 polymer ?
#
loop_
_entity_poly.entity_id
_entity_poly.type
_entity_poly.pdbx_seq_one_letter_code
_entity_poly.pdbx_strand_id
1 'polypeptide(L)'
;MATKPSARLERHCLVTVGATARFTQLLTEVLSAAFLDFIAESRYTHLTLQCGKDYADFSRQMLPPLLNRYPGIEITAFDFVDDLTTEMVKCRAQPGVREAGVVICHAGTGTILDGMRVSVPLVVVPNPTLKDNHQVELAEEIQRQGYGIWGRLGDISWALEQLALQLDKTEQQYRPHPVGVGSGSGAAADPVDVNLWQVSSALMNRYSDETGPAVPRRTKVTDGGGAGEVQREEVAQMTMG
;
A
#
# COMPACT_ATOMS: atom_id res chain seq x y z
N MET A 1 -37.36 -24.12 -1.01
CA MET A 1 -36.00 -24.66 -0.83
C MET A 1 -35.03 -23.53 -1.10
N ALA A 2 -34.57 -22.83 -0.06
CA ALA A 2 -33.58 -21.77 -0.20
C ALA A 2 -32.21 -22.43 -0.41
N THR A 3 -31.67 -22.30 -1.61
CA THR A 3 -30.33 -22.72 -1.95
C THR A 3 -29.37 -22.00 -1.01
N LYS A 4 -28.75 -22.74 -0.09
CA LYS A 4 -27.67 -22.25 0.77
C LYS A 4 -26.59 -21.71 -0.17
N PRO A 5 -26.25 -20.41 -0.16
CA PRO A 5 -25.21 -19.91 -1.04
C PRO A 5 -23.93 -20.68 -0.69
N SER A 6 -23.35 -21.33 -1.70
CA SER A 6 -21.97 -21.79 -1.69
C SER A 6 -21.15 -20.70 -0.99
N ALA A 7 -20.41 -21.05 0.07
CA ALA A 7 -19.70 -20.10 0.92
C ALA A 7 -18.63 -19.38 0.08
N ARG A 8 -19.05 -18.31 -0.59
CA ARG A 8 -18.19 -17.41 -1.34
C ARG A 8 -17.34 -16.71 -0.29
N LEU A 9 -16.03 -16.84 -0.42
CA LEU A 9 -15.09 -16.14 0.44
C LEU A 9 -15.40 -14.64 0.37
N GLU A 10 -15.34 -13.97 1.53
CA GLU A 10 -15.62 -12.54 1.55
C GLU A 10 -14.48 -11.82 0.86
N ARG A 11 -14.83 -10.89 -0.02
CA ARG A 11 -13.90 -9.98 -0.68
C ARG A 11 -14.37 -8.55 -0.46
N HIS A 12 -13.54 -7.77 0.22
CA HIS A 12 -13.86 -6.43 0.72
C HIS A 12 -13.18 -5.36 -0.14
N CYS A 13 -13.94 -4.38 -0.59
CA CYS A 13 -13.46 -3.17 -1.22
C CYS A 13 -13.71 -1.99 -0.27
N LEU A 14 -12.65 -1.36 0.22
CA LEU A 14 -12.73 -0.18 1.07
C LEU A 14 -12.37 1.04 0.24
N VAL A 15 -13.24 2.05 0.21
CA VAL A 15 -12.94 3.34 -0.42
C VAL A 15 -12.86 4.41 0.66
N THR A 16 -11.81 5.22 0.64
CA THR A 16 -11.58 6.29 1.61
C THR A 16 -11.12 7.58 0.96
N VAL A 17 -11.87 8.65 1.21
CA VAL A 17 -11.54 10.02 0.78
C VAL A 17 -10.73 10.78 1.82
N GLY A 18 -10.42 10.16 2.97
CA GLY A 18 -9.70 10.78 4.08
C GLY A 18 -10.55 11.68 4.97
N ALA A 19 -9.88 12.37 5.89
CA ALA A 19 -10.51 13.22 6.90
C ALA A 19 -10.66 14.69 6.47
N THR A 20 -9.75 15.18 5.63
CA THR A 20 -9.51 16.62 5.46
C THR A 20 -10.11 17.20 4.18
N ALA A 21 -10.21 16.42 3.11
CA ALA A 21 -10.67 16.89 1.81
C ALA A 21 -11.96 16.18 1.38
N ARG A 22 -12.93 16.95 0.88
CA ARG A 22 -14.08 16.37 0.18
C ARG A 22 -13.62 15.87 -1.17
N PHE A 23 -13.92 14.62 -1.48
CA PHE A 23 -13.61 14.03 -2.79
C PHE A 23 -14.85 13.37 -3.39
N THR A 24 -15.86 14.18 -3.64
CA THR A 24 -17.14 13.73 -4.21
C THR A 24 -16.97 13.07 -5.59
N GLN A 25 -15.98 13.49 -6.39
CA GLN A 25 -15.72 12.89 -7.70
C GLN A 25 -15.37 11.40 -7.59
N LEU A 26 -14.49 11.03 -6.66
CA LEU A 26 -14.14 9.62 -6.42
C LEU A 26 -15.37 8.84 -5.95
N LEU A 27 -16.16 9.39 -5.03
CA LEU A 27 -17.39 8.75 -4.54
C LEU A 27 -18.41 8.52 -5.66
N THR A 28 -18.62 9.50 -6.53
CA THR A 28 -19.53 9.37 -7.68
C THR A 28 -19.04 8.30 -8.65
N GLU A 29 -17.73 8.21 -8.89
CA GLU A 29 -17.15 7.22 -9.79
C GLU A 29 -17.27 5.79 -9.24
N VAL A 30 -16.92 5.56 -7.97
CA VAL A 30 -17.04 4.25 -7.32
C VAL A 30 -18.50 3.84 -7.09
N LEU A 31 -19.44 4.75 -7.28
CA LEU A 31 -20.87 4.46 -7.27
C LEU A 31 -21.51 4.38 -8.67
N SER A 32 -20.73 4.59 -9.72
CA SER A 32 -21.23 4.47 -11.08
C SER A 32 -21.66 3.02 -11.35
N ALA A 33 -22.70 2.84 -12.19
CA ALA A 33 -23.15 1.51 -12.58
C ALA A 33 -22.00 0.69 -13.19
N ALA A 34 -21.15 1.32 -14.01
CA ALA A 34 -19.99 0.68 -14.61
C ALA A 34 -19.02 0.09 -13.57
N PHE A 35 -18.74 0.83 -12.50
CA PHE A 35 -17.86 0.35 -11.43
C PHE A 35 -18.52 -0.73 -10.57
N LEU A 36 -19.82 -0.59 -10.26
CA LEU A 36 -20.55 -1.58 -9.48
C LEU A 36 -20.70 -2.91 -10.24
N ASP A 37 -20.96 -2.85 -11.55
CA ASP A 37 -20.97 -4.02 -12.44
C ASP A 37 -19.58 -4.68 -12.45
N PHE A 38 -18.51 -3.88 -12.58
CA PHE A 38 -17.12 -4.38 -12.53
C PHE A 38 -16.79 -5.06 -11.19
N ILE A 39 -17.20 -4.48 -10.05
CA ILE A 39 -17.00 -5.07 -8.72
C ILE A 39 -17.79 -6.38 -8.57
N ALA A 40 -19.01 -6.43 -9.09
CA ALA A 40 -19.85 -7.63 -9.09
C ALA A 40 -19.18 -8.77 -9.89
N GLU A 41 -18.67 -8.46 -11.09
CA GLU A 41 -17.94 -9.38 -11.96
C GLU A 41 -16.62 -9.84 -11.32
N SER A 42 -15.92 -8.92 -10.65
CA SER A 42 -14.71 -9.18 -9.89
C SER A 42 -14.95 -9.91 -8.56
N ARG A 43 -16.18 -10.37 -8.29
CA ARG A 43 -16.59 -11.18 -7.13
C ARG A 43 -16.42 -10.50 -5.78
N TYR A 44 -16.37 -9.18 -5.75
CA TYR A 44 -16.44 -8.44 -4.49
C TYR A 44 -17.81 -8.62 -3.86
N THR A 45 -17.80 -8.76 -2.53
CA THR A 45 -18.99 -9.03 -1.72
C THR A 45 -19.39 -7.84 -0.88
N HIS A 46 -18.41 -7.04 -0.46
CA HIS A 46 -18.62 -5.89 0.42
C HIS A 46 -17.94 -4.68 -0.20
N LEU A 47 -18.68 -3.58 -0.32
CA LEU A 47 -18.19 -2.27 -0.70
C LEU A 47 -18.41 -1.31 0.47
N THR A 48 -17.33 -0.90 1.11
CA THR A 48 -17.36 -0.05 2.31
C THR A 48 -16.80 1.32 1.96
N LEU A 49 -17.58 2.37 2.23
CA LEU A 49 -17.25 3.74 1.80
C LEU A 49 -17.08 4.62 3.03
N GLN A 50 -15.88 5.15 3.23
CA GLN A 50 -15.64 6.20 4.21
C GLN A 50 -15.91 7.55 3.55
N CYS A 51 -17.06 8.14 3.85
CA CYS A 51 -17.52 9.40 3.23
C CYS A 51 -17.32 10.63 4.12
N GLY A 52 -16.88 10.45 5.38
CA GLY A 52 -16.65 11.56 6.30
C GLY A 52 -17.89 12.46 6.45
N LYS A 53 -17.68 13.78 6.35
CA LYS A 53 -18.74 14.80 6.44
C LYS A 53 -19.85 14.67 5.40
N ASP A 54 -19.60 13.98 4.29
CA ASP A 54 -20.58 13.79 3.21
C ASP A 54 -21.45 12.53 3.44
N TYR A 55 -21.26 11.80 4.56
CA TYR A 55 -22.00 10.59 4.92
C TYR A 55 -23.52 10.80 5.03
N ALA A 56 -23.97 11.94 5.57
CA ALA A 56 -25.39 12.19 5.78
C ALA A 56 -26.18 12.29 4.47
N ASP A 57 -25.63 12.98 3.48
CA ASP A 57 -26.24 13.11 2.15
C ASP A 57 -26.13 11.78 1.39
N PHE A 58 -24.97 11.13 1.51
CA PHE A 58 -24.69 9.85 0.88
C PHE A 58 -25.62 8.73 1.33
N SER A 59 -25.81 8.58 2.65
CA SER A 59 -26.63 7.52 3.24
C SER A 59 -28.12 7.67 2.89
N ARG A 60 -28.60 8.91 2.75
CA ARG A 60 -30.03 9.19 2.50
C ARG A 60 -30.41 9.14 1.03
N GLN A 61 -29.53 9.60 0.14
CA GLN A 61 -29.87 9.78 -1.27
C GLN A 61 -29.28 8.68 -2.17
N MET A 62 -28.04 8.25 -1.89
CA MET A 62 -27.28 7.40 -2.80
C MET A 62 -27.36 5.91 -2.45
N LEU A 63 -27.38 5.54 -1.17
CA LEU A 63 -27.44 4.12 -0.76
C LEU A 63 -28.76 3.40 -1.12
N PRO A 64 -29.96 3.94 -0.84
CA PRO A 64 -31.21 3.19 -1.05
C PRO A 64 -31.44 2.66 -2.47
N PRO A 65 -31.21 3.44 -3.56
CA PRO A 65 -31.39 2.92 -4.91
C PRO A 65 -30.37 1.86 -5.29
N LEU A 66 -29.14 1.94 -4.77
CA LEU A 66 -28.06 1.01 -5.09
C LEU A 66 -28.25 -0.35 -4.42
N LEU A 67 -28.70 -0.36 -3.16
CA LEU A 67 -28.99 -1.60 -2.42
C LEU A 67 -30.09 -2.44 -3.12
N ASN A 68 -31.09 -1.78 -3.71
CA ASN A 68 -32.14 -2.47 -4.48
C ASN A 68 -31.64 -3.01 -5.82
N ARG A 69 -30.64 -2.36 -6.42
CA ARG A 69 -30.10 -2.73 -7.74
C ARG A 69 -29.11 -3.88 -7.65
N TYR A 70 -28.33 -3.95 -6.56
CA TYR A 70 -27.23 -4.90 -6.38
C TYR A 70 -27.37 -5.72 -5.09
N PRO A 71 -28.35 -6.64 -4.98
CA PRO A 71 -28.57 -7.43 -3.76
C PRO A 71 -27.43 -8.42 -3.44
N GLY A 72 -26.49 -8.62 -4.36
CA GLY A 72 -25.32 -9.49 -4.17
C GLY A 72 -24.10 -8.78 -3.58
N ILE A 73 -24.13 -7.46 -3.42
CA ILE A 73 -23.03 -6.66 -2.85
C ILE A 73 -23.58 -5.92 -1.63
N GLU A 74 -22.94 -6.10 -0.49
CA GLU A 74 -23.22 -5.34 0.71
C GLU A 74 -22.52 -3.98 0.62
N ILE A 75 -23.30 -2.93 0.32
CA ILE A 75 -22.79 -1.56 0.21
C ILE A 75 -23.04 -0.86 1.55
N THR A 76 -21.97 -0.52 2.25
CA THR A 76 -22.01 0.22 3.52
C THR A 76 -21.25 1.52 3.39
N ALA A 77 -21.66 2.52 4.15
CA ALA A 77 -20.91 3.75 4.30
C ALA A 77 -20.80 4.10 5.77
N PHE A 78 -19.71 4.79 6.12
CA PHE A 78 -19.47 5.27 7.48
C PHE A 78 -18.76 6.63 7.44
N ASP A 79 -18.80 7.32 8.58
CA ASP A 79 -18.11 8.61 8.78
C ASP A 79 -16.61 8.40 9.04
N PHE A 80 -15.90 9.42 9.48
CA PHE A 80 -14.53 9.31 9.94
C PHE A 80 -14.43 8.40 11.19
N VAL A 81 -13.44 7.51 11.18
CA VAL A 81 -13.06 6.66 12.31
C VAL A 81 -11.62 6.93 12.69
N ASP A 82 -11.34 6.92 13.99
CA ASP A 82 -9.98 7.15 14.50
C ASP A 82 -9.01 6.02 14.11
N ASP A 83 -9.52 4.80 13.96
CA ASP A 83 -8.73 3.63 13.55
C ASP A 83 -9.28 3.01 12.25
N LEU A 84 -8.76 3.49 11.11
CA LEU A 84 -9.08 2.93 9.80
C LEU A 84 -8.47 1.52 9.60
N THR A 85 -7.44 1.18 10.38
CA THR A 85 -6.71 -0.10 10.31
C THR A 85 -7.67 -1.28 10.45
N THR A 86 -8.66 -1.18 11.34
CA THR A 86 -9.66 -2.24 11.57
C THR A 86 -10.45 -2.58 10.30
N GLU A 87 -10.81 -1.58 9.50
CA GLU A 87 -11.50 -1.79 8.21
C GLU A 87 -10.53 -2.29 7.13
N MET A 88 -9.30 -1.75 7.09
CA MET A 88 -8.27 -2.19 6.14
C MET A 88 -7.90 -3.65 6.33
N VAL A 89 -7.83 -4.14 7.58
CA VAL A 89 -7.55 -5.56 7.88
C VAL A 89 -8.59 -6.49 7.23
N LYS A 90 -9.83 -6.05 7.04
CA LYS A 90 -10.86 -6.84 6.33
C LYS A 90 -10.55 -7.02 4.84
N CYS A 91 -9.82 -6.09 4.24
CA CYS A 91 -9.34 -6.18 2.86
C CYS A 91 -8.11 -7.10 2.72
N ARG A 92 -7.51 -7.54 3.82
CA ARG A 92 -6.39 -8.49 3.77
C ARG A 92 -6.90 -9.91 3.48
N ALA A 93 -6.19 -10.62 2.61
CA ALA A 93 -6.48 -12.03 2.35
C ALA A 93 -6.30 -12.87 3.62
N GLN A 94 -7.31 -13.70 3.92
CA GLN A 94 -7.26 -14.66 5.02
C GLN A 94 -7.62 -16.05 4.49
N PRO A 95 -6.67 -17.01 4.44
CA PRO A 95 -6.90 -18.33 3.88
C PRO A 95 -8.15 -19.01 4.48
N GLY A 96 -9.08 -19.40 3.60
CA GLY A 96 -10.31 -20.11 3.99
C GLY A 96 -11.45 -19.24 4.53
N VAL A 97 -11.25 -17.93 4.70
CA VAL A 97 -12.29 -17.00 5.18
C VAL A 97 -12.50 -15.84 4.19
N ARG A 98 -11.42 -15.21 3.71
CA ARG A 98 -11.47 -13.97 2.92
C ARG A 98 -10.47 -13.98 1.77
N GLU A 99 -10.92 -13.54 0.60
CA GLU A 99 -10.06 -13.28 -0.55
C GLU A 99 -9.33 -11.93 -0.40
N ALA A 100 -8.28 -11.72 -1.19
CA ALA A 100 -7.58 -10.44 -1.24
C ALA A 100 -8.54 -9.34 -1.72
N GLY A 101 -8.86 -8.43 -0.81
CA GLY A 101 -9.63 -7.24 -1.08
C GLY A 101 -8.78 -6.12 -1.69
N VAL A 102 -9.32 -4.92 -1.67
CA VAL A 102 -8.61 -3.72 -2.12
C VAL A 102 -8.99 -2.52 -1.27
N VAL A 103 -8.03 -1.64 -1.05
CA VAL A 103 -8.27 -0.31 -0.50
C VAL A 103 -8.02 0.73 -1.58
N ILE A 104 -9.05 1.50 -1.91
CA ILE A 104 -8.97 2.65 -2.82
C ILE A 104 -8.93 3.89 -1.95
N CYS A 105 -7.82 4.60 -1.97
CA CYS A 105 -7.66 5.82 -1.19
C CYS A 105 -7.39 7.02 -2.10
N HIS A 106 -7.87 8.18 -1.67
CA HIS A 106 -7.25 9.43 -2.12
C HIS A 106 -5.75 9.43 -1.76
N ALA A 107 -4.94 10.25 -2.44
CA ALA A 107 -3.51 10.39 -2.16
C ALA A 107 -3.17 11.05 -0.79
N GLY A 108 -3.92 10.71 0.26
CA GLY A 108 -3.67 11.10 1.63
C GLY A 108 -2.58 10.24 2.26
N THR A 109 -1.51 10.89 2.71
CA THR A 109 -0.33 10.22 3.27
C THR A 109 -0.65 9.30 4.45
N GLY A 110 -1.54 9.71 5.36
CA GLY A 110 -1.92 8.91 6.53
C GLY A 110 -2.52 7.55 6.13
N THR A 111 -3.50 7.56 5.23
CA THR A 111 -4.16 6.35 4.75
C THR A 111 -3.21 5.44 3.97
N ILE A 112 -2.31 6.01 3.16
CA ILE A 112 -1.29 5.24 2.45
C ILE A 112 -0.37 4.52 3.45
N LEU A 113 0.11 5.22 4.47
CA LEU A 113 0.98 4.63 5.50
C LEU A 113 0.27 3.54 6.29
N ASP A 114 -1.00 3.73 6.64
CA ASP A 114 -1.79 2.71 7.34
C ASP A 114 -2.02 1.48 6.44
N GLY A 115 -2.28 1.68 5.15
CA GLY A 115 -2.39 0.58 4.18
C GLY A 115 -1.09 -0.22 4.05
N MET A 116 0.05 0.46 4.00
CA MET A 116 1.36 -0.18 3.99
C MET A 116 1.63 -0.97 5.26
N ARG A 117 1.26 -0.44 6.44
CA ARG A 117 1.42 -1.12 7.73
C ARG A 117 0.64 -2.44 7.79
N VAL A 118 -0.58 -2.45 7.24
CA VAL A 118 -1.43 -3.66 7.22
C VAL A 118 -1.07 -4.60 6.05
N SER A 119 -0.24 -4.13 5.10
CA SER A 119 0.12 -4.86 3.88
C SER A 119 -1.11 -5.24 3.06
N VAL A 120 -1.99 -4.27 2.83
CA VAL A 120 -3.19 -4.44 1.99
C VAL A 120 -2.93 -3.97 0.56
N PRO A 121 -3.58 -4.58 -0.44
CA PRO A 121 -3.54 -4.07 -1.80
C PRO A 121 -4.12 -2.65 -1.87
N LEU A 122 -3.33 -1.70 -2.38
CA LEU A 122 -3.65 -0.28 -2.36
C LEU A 122 -3.77 0.30 -3.77
N VAL A 123 -4.85 1.04 -4.03
CA VAL A 123 -5.01 1.90 -5.20
C VAL A 123 -5.06 3.35 -4.74
N VAL A 124 -4.13 4.16 -5.24
CA VAL A 124 -4.00 5.57 -4.89
C VAL A 124 -4.57 6.42 -6.02
N VAL A 125 -5.67 7.12 -5.76
CA VAL A 125 -6.31 8.02 -6.72
C VAL A 125 -6.04 9.47 -6.31
N PRO A 126 -5.10 10.18 -6.96
CA PRO A 126 -4.86 11.59 -6.67
C PRO A 126 -6.05 12.45 -7.10
N ASN A 127 -6.31 13.52 -6.35
CA ASN A 127 -7.36 14.46 -6.71
C ASN A 127 -6.81 15.53 -7.66
N PRO A 128 -7.24 15.59 -8.93
CA PRO A 128 -6.74 16.58 -9.90
C PRO A 128 -7.24 18.00 -9.61
N THR A 129 -8.24 18.16 -8.75
CA THR A 129 -8.85 19.45 -8.40
C THR A 129 -8.10 20.15 -7.27
N LEU A 130 -7.32 19.41 -6.45
CA LEU A 130 -6.43 19.99 -5.46
C LEU A 130 -5.13 20.44 -6.15
N LYS A 131 -4.67 21.64 -5.85
CA LYS A 131 -3.52 22.32 -6.48
C LYS A 131 -2.16 21.65 -6.25
N ASP A 132 -2.11 20.55 -5.53
CA ASP A 132 -0.87 19.94 -5.06
C ASP A 132 -0.50 18.77 -5.96
N ASN A 133 0.34 19.04 -6.98
CA ASN A 133 0.94 18.00 -7.83
C ASN A 133 1.69 16.92 -7.03
N HIS A 134 2.07 17.23 -5.79
CA HIS A 134 2.66 16.29 -4.84
C HIS A 134 1.81 15.03 -4.59
N GLN A 135 0.49 15.09 -4.77
CA GLN A 135 -0.36 13.90 -4.69
C GLN A 135 -0.08 12.90 -5.81
N VAL A 136 0.23 13.40 -7.01
CA VAL A 136 0.56 12.56 -8.17
C VAL A 136 1.96 11.97 -7.98
N GLU A 137 2.93 12.79 -7.57
CA GLU A 137 4.30 12.34 -7.27
C GLU A 137 4.31 11.21 -6.23
N LEU A 138 3.49 11.33 -5.18
CA LEU A 138 3.36 10.30 -4.16
C LEU A 138 2.75 9.01 -4.73
N ALA A 139 1.70 9.11 -5.56
CA ALA A 139 1.09 7.94 -6.17
C ALA A 139 2.05 7.21 -7.13
N GLU A 140 2.82 7.96 -7.92
CA GLU A 140 3.85 7.43 -8.82
C GLU A 140 4.95 6.71 -8.05
N GLU A 141 5.44 7.30 -6.96
CA GLU A 141 6.47 6.68 -6.13
C GLU A 141 5.97 5.39 -5.45
N ILE A 142 4.73 5.38 -4.95
CA ILE A 142 4.12 4.17 -4.37
C ILE A 142 4.02 3.04 -5.39
N GLN A 143 3.66 3.36 -6.64
CA GLN A 143 3.65 2.39 -7.73
C GLN A 143 5.06 1.92 -8.11
N ARG A 144 6.02 2.84 -8.20
CA ARG A 144 7.43 2.53 -8.52
C ARG A 144 8.05 1.58 -7.51
N GLN A 145 7.68 1.71 -6.24
CA GLN A 145 8.16 0.87 -5.15
C GLN A 145 7.37 -0.44 -5.03
N GLY A 146 6.28 -0.62 -5.79
CA GLY A 146 5.48 -1.83 -5.80
C GLY A 146 4.51 -1.97 -4.62
N TYR A 147 4.25 -0.91 -3.85
CA TYR A 147 3.34 -0.94 -2.70
C TYR A 147 1.86 -0.75 -3.07
N GLY A 148 1.59 -0.19 -4.25
CA GLY A 148 0.22 0.01 -4.74
C GLY A 148 0.20 0.35 -6.23
N ILE A 149 -0.99 0.66 -6.74
CA ILE A 149 -1.19 1.13 -8.12
C ILE A 149 -1.70 2.57 -8.09
N TRP A 150 -1.18 3.39 -9.00
CA TRP A 150 -1.74 4.70 -9.27
C TRP A 150 -3.01 4.55 -10.11
N GLY A 151 -4.12 5.05 -9.58
CA GLY A 151 -5.42 5.09 -10.25
C GLY A 151 -5.74 6.47 -10.79
N ARG A 152 -6.37 6.53 -11.96
CA ARG A 152 -6.89 7.77 -12.55
C ARG A 152 -8.40 7.82 -12.41
N LEU A 153 -8.94 9.00 -12.10
CA LEU A 153 -10.39 9.23 -12.20
C LEU A 153 -10.87 8.98 -13.63
N GLY A 154 -11.90 8.15 -13.77
CA GLY A 154 -12.47 7.62 -15.00
C GLY A 154 -12.04 6.19 -15.32
N ASP A 155 -10.89 5.74 -14.80
CA ASP A 155 -10.26 4.46 -15.15
C ASP A 155 -9.88 3.64 -13.91
N ILE A 156 -10.63 3.76 -12.80
CA ILE A 156 -10.34 3.00 -11.57
C ILE A 156 -10.42 1.48 -11.81
N SER A 157 -11.32 1.02 -12.68
CA SER A 157 -11.42 -0.41 -13.03
C SER A 157 -10.11 -0.95 -13.59
N TRP A 158 -9.44 -0.18 -14.45
CA TRP A 158 -8.12 -0.54 -14.98
C TRP A 158 -7.07 -0.64 -13.87
N ALA A 159 -7.09 0.29 -12.91
CA ALA A 159 -6.18 0.26 -11.77
C ALA A 159 -6.37 -1.01 -10.91
N LEU A 160 -7.60 -1.48 -10.75
CA LEU A 160 -7.91 -2.72 -10.04
C LEU A 160 -7.40 -3.97 -10.78
N GLU A 161 -7.50 -4.00 -12.10
CA GLU A 161 -6.93 -5.08 -12.91
C GLU A 161 -5.40 -5.10 -12.82
N GLN A 162 -4.75 -3.93 -12.92
CA GLN A 162 -3.29 -3.84 -12.76
C GLN A 162 -2.84 -4.26 -11.37
N LEU A 163 -3.62 -3.94 -10.33
CA LEU A 163 -3.32 -4.35 -8.98
C LEU A 163 -3.34 -5.87 -8.84
N ALA A 164 -4.35 -6.54 -9.41
CA ALA A 164 -4.40 -8.00 -9.41
C ALA A 164 -3.16 -8.61 -10.08
N LEU A 165 -2.76 -8.08 -11.24
CA LEU A 165 -1.55 -8.53 -11.94
C LEU A 165 -0.27 -8.26 -11.15
N GLN A 166 -0.19 -7.15 -10.41
CA GLN A 166 0.96 -6.83 -9.57
C GLN A 166 1.04 -7.75 -8.35
N LEU A 167 -0.09 -8.09 -7.72
CA LEU A 167 -0.13 -9.05 -6.63
C LEU A 167 0.32 -10.43 -7.12
N ASP A 168 -0.16 -10.89 -8.28
CA ASP A 168 0.27 -12.16 -8.86
C ASP A 168 1.77 -12.18 -9.15
N LYS A 169 2.33 -11.08 -9.70
CA LYS A 169 3.77 -10.95 -9.92
C LYS A 169 4.55 -10.98 -8.62
N THR A 170 4.08 -10.27 -7.59
CA THR A 170 4.73 -10.19 -6.28
C THR A 170 4.72 -11.55 -5.60
N GLU A 171 3.58 -12.26 -5.63
CA GLU A 171 3.47 -13.62 -5.11
C GLU A 171 4.41 -14.59 -5.84
N GLN A 172 4.53 -14.49 -7.17
CA GLN A 172 5.44 -15.32 -7.95
C GLN A 172 6.90 -15.01 -7.66
N GLN A 173 7.25 -13.73 -7.53
CA GLN A 173 8.62 -13.27 -7.28
C GLN A 173 9.10 -13.63 -5.87
N TYR A 174 8.18 -13.62 -4.89
CA TYR A 174 8.49 -13.90 -3.48
C TYR A 174 8.00 -15.27 -3.01
N ARG A 175 7.82 -16.25 -3.91
CA ARG A 175 7.50 -17.61 -3.48
C ARG A 175 8.60 -18.12 -2.52
N PRO A 176 8.27 -18.43 -1.25
CA PRO A 176 9.23 -19.03 -0.35
C PRO A 176 9.61 -20.37 -0.96
N HIS A 177 10.91 -20.55 -1.21
CA HIS A 177 11.41 -21.85 -1.62
C HIS A 177 11.19 -22.80 -0.44
N PRO A 178 10.62 -24.00 -0.66
CA PRO A 178 10.46 -24.96 0.41
C PRO A 178 11.85 -25.31 0.94
N VAL A 179 12.19 -24.76 2.10
CA VAL A 179 13.38 -25.18 2.83
C VAL A 179 13.01 -26.54 3.39
N GLY A 180 13.56 -27.60 2.79
CA GLY A 180 13.37 -28.95 3.29
C GLY A 180 13.88 -29.03 4.73
N VAL A 181 12.99 -28.89 5.71
CA VAL A 181 13.31 -29.21 7.10
C VAL A 181 13.39 -30.73 7.13
N GLY A 182 14.61 -31.24 7.21
CA GLY A 182 14.88 -32.67 7.22
C GLY A 182 14.18 -33.35 8.39
N SER A 183 13.06 -34.00 8.12
CA SER A 183 12.60 -35.18 8.86
C SER A 183 11.65 -36.00 8.00
N GLY A 184 12.15 -37.09 7.43
CA GLY A 184 11.35 -38.26 7.06
C GLY A 184 10.62 -38.21 5.72
N SER A 185 11.24 -38.84 4.71
CA SER A 185 10.61 -39.57 3.59
C SER A 185 9.44 -38.94 2.83
N GLY A 186 9.70 -38.48 1.60
CA GLY A 186 8.70 -38.47 0.52
C GLY A 186 8.83 -37.33 -0.49
N ALA A 187 9.24 -37.70 -1.72
CA ALA A 187 9.28 -36.90 -2.97
C ALA A 187 10.32 -35.76 -3.03
N ALA A 188 11.42 -36.06 -3.72
CA ALA A 188 12.50 -35.13 -4.05
C ALA A 188 12.02 -34.04 -5.02
N ALA A 189 12.06 -32.78 -4.57
CA ALA A 189 12.39 -31.67 -5.46
C ALA A 189 13.92 -31.56 -5.45
N ASP A 190 14.54 -31.54 -6.63
CA ASP A 190 16.00 -31.41 -6.75
C ASP A 190 16.48 -30.16 -6.02
N PRO A 191 17.37 -30.27 -5.02
CA PRO A 191 17.91 -29.11 -4.34
C PRO A 191 18.76 -28.31 -5.33
N VAL A 192 18.39 -27.05 -5.57
CA VAL A 192 19.26 -26.11 -6.28
C VAL A 192 20.47 -25.88 -5.39
N ASP A 193 21.62 -26.41 -5.81
CA ASP A 193 22.92 -26.22 -5.16
C ASP A 193 23.39 -24.76 -5.38
N VAL A 194 22.80 -23.83 -4.63
CA VAL A 194 23.27 -22.45 -4.60
C VAL A 194 24.43 -22.37 -3.63
N ASN A 195 25.64 -22.50 -4.18
CA ASN A 195 26.87 -22.40 -3.40
C ASN A 195 27.07 -20.95 -2.94
N LEU A 196 26.59 -20.62 -1.74
CA LEU A 196 26.59 -19.25 -1.18
C LEU A 196 28.00 -18.61 -1.19
N TRP A 197 29.05 -19.42 -1.07
CA TRP A 197 30.45 -18.98 -1.11
C TRP A 197 30.92 -18.51 -2.49
N GLN A 198 30.34 -19.03 -3.58
CA GLN A 198 30.61 -18.55 -4.95
C GLN A 198 29.94 -17.20 -5.22
N VAL A 199 28.74 -16.98 -4.67
CA VAL A 199 28.02 -15.71 -4.85
C VAL A 199 28.72 -14.57 -4.09
N SER A 200 29.25 -14.85 -2.90
CA SER A 200 30.03 -13.87 -2.12
C SER A 200 31.34 -13.48 -2.82
N SER A 201 32.05 -14.43 -3.44
CA SER A 201 33.30 -14.15 -4.15
C SER A 201 33.05 -13.37 -5.44
N ALA A 202 31.93 -13.59 -6.15
CA ALA A 202 31.53 -12.78 -7.29
C ALA A 202 31.12 -11.33 -6.91
N LEU A 203 30.61 -11.10 -5.70
CA LEU A 203 30.31 -9.75 -5.17
C LEU A 203 31.57 -9.05 -4.65
N MET A 204 32.49 -9.80 -4.02
CA MET A 204 33.77 -9.26 -3.54
C MET A 204 34.73 -8.94 -4.68
N ASN A 205 34.70 -9.67 -5.80
CA ASN A 205 35.54 -9.38 -6.95
C ASN A 205 35.12 -8.08 -7.69
N ARG A 206 33.88 -7.61 -7.51
CA ARG A 206 33.45 -6.29 -8.02
C ARG A 206 34.01 -5.11 -7.23
N TYR A 207 34.52 -5.35 -6.02
CA TYR A 207 35.26 -4.35 -5.24
C TYR A 207 36.77 -4.40 -5.49
N SER A 208 37.27 -5.40 -6.21
CA SER A 208 38.70 -5.55 -6.52
C SER A 208 39.12 -4.82 -7.80
N ASP A 209 38.18 -4.40 -8.66
CA ASP A 209 38.46 -3.85 -10.00
C ASP A 209 38.11 -2.36 -10.19
N GLU A 210 37.84 -1.61 -9.12
CA GLU A 210 37.88 -0.15 -9.19
C GLU A 210 39.22 0.37 -8.65
N THR A 211 40.10 0.78 -9.57
CA THR A 211 41.00 1.90 -9.29
C THR A 211 40.12 3.14 -9.02
N GLY A 212 39.73 3.31 -7.76
CA GLY A 212 39.09 4.53 -7.31
C GLY A 212 39.97 5.77 -7.57
N PRO A 213 39.38 6.96 -7.74
CA PRO A 213 40.16 8.18 -7.93
C PRO A 213 41.06 8.44 -6.72
N ALA A 214 42.29 8.87 -7.00
CA ALA A 214 43.32 9.12 -5.99
C ALA A 214 42.86 10.14 -4.94
N VAL A 215 42.76 9.68 -3.69
CA VAL A 215 42.58 10.54 -2.51
C VAL A 215 43.94 11.13 -2.11
N PRO A 216 44.07 12.46 -1.90
CA PRO A 216 45.35 13.06 -1.53
C PRO A 216 45.83 12.56 -0.16
N ARG A 217 47.11 12.18 -0.10
CA ARG A 217 47.78 11.65 1.10
C ARG A 217 47.75 12.68 2.24
N ARG A 218 47.12 12.32 3.35
CA ARG A 218 47.29 12.99 4.65
C ARG A 218 48.56 12.46 5.31
N THR A 219 49.52 13.34 5.54
CA THR A 219 50.79 13.06 6.25
C THR A 219 50.53 12.71 7.70
N LYS A 220 51.19 11.65 8.17
CA LYS A 220 51.32 11.27 9.58
C LYS A 220 52.06 12.36 10.36
N VAL A 221 51.53 12.78 11.51
CA VAL A 221 52.34 13.30 12.61
C VAL A 221 51.90 12.61 13.89
N THR A 222 52.89 12.03 14.55
CA THR A 222 52.87 11.33 15.83
C THR A 222 52.79 12.30 17.01
N ASP A 223 52.05 11.87 18.02
CA ASP A 223 52.21 12.07 19.49
C ASP A 223 52.86 13.36 20.04
N GLY A 224 52.21 13.93 21.06
CA GLY A 224 52.83 14.86 22.00
C GLY A 224 52.08 16.15 22.30
N GLY A 225 51.30 16.14 23.38
CA GLY A 225 51.22 17.24 24.36
C GLY A 225 50.42 18.50 24.04
N GLY A 226 49.62 18.94 25.01
CA GLY A 226 49.35 20.36 25.24
C GLY A 226 47.90 20.81 25.08
N ALA A 227 47.29 21.12 26.22
CA ALA A 227 46.35 22.21 26.51
C ALA A 227 45.59 22.90 25.35
N GLY A 228 44.28 23.05 25.52
CA GLY A 228 43.51 24.04 24.78
C GLY A 228 42.00 23.85 24.89
N GLU A 229 41.38 24.68 25.73
CA GLU A 229 39.95 24.90 25.90
C GLU A 229 39.13 24.86 24.60
N VAL A 230 37.95 24.24 24.65
CA VAL A 230 36.83 24.59 23.76
C VAL A 230 35.64 25.01 24.61
N GLN A 231 35.37 26.30 24.50
CA GLN A 231 34.34 27.07 25.16
C GLN A 231 32.94 26.57 24.77
N ARG A 232 32.07 26.54 25.78
CA ARG A 232 30.61 26.61 25.62
C ARG A 232 30.24 28.09 25.47
N GLU A 233 29.56 28.44 24.40
CA GLU A 233 28.69 29.62 24.26
C GLU A 233 27.43 29.04 23.58
N GLU A 234 26.23 28.97 24.15
CA GLU A 234 25.47 29.90 25.00
C GLU A 234 25.50 31.33 24.48
N VAL A 235 24.51 31.66 23.63
CA VAL A 235 24.10 33.04 23.40
C VAL A 235 22.64 33.13 23.82
N ALA A 236 22.45 33.72 25.00
CA ALA A 236 21.20 34.24 25.47
C ALA A 236 21.30 35.78 25.52
N GLN A 237 20.16 36.41 25.22
CA GLN A 237 19.70 37.73 25.65
C GLN A 237 20.14 38.97 24.86
N MET A 238 19.12 39.74 24.48
CA MET A 238 19.02 41.12 24.97
C MET A 238 17.55 41.53 25.12
N THR A 239 17.23 41.96 26.34
CA THR A 239 16.00 42.60 26.77
C THR A 239 16.26 44.12 26.89
N MET A 240 15.19 44.90 26.69
CA MET A 240 14.94 46.28 27.14
C MET A 240 15.48 47.46 26.32
N GLY A 241 14.52 48.15 25.71
CA GLY A 241 14.46 49.58 25.43
C GLY A 241 12.98 49.95 25.33
#